data_AF-A0A1G1BEW8-F1
#
_entry.id   AF-A0A1G1BEW8-F1
#
_cell.length_a   1.000
_cell.length_b   1.000
_cell.length_c   1.000
_cell.angle_alpha   90.00
_cell.angle_beta   90.00
_cell.angle_gamma   90.00
#
_symmetry.space_group_name_H-M   'P 1'
#
loop_
_entity.id
_entity.type
_entity.pdbx_description
1 polymer ?
#
loop_
_entity_poly.entity_id
_entity_poly.type
_entity_poly.pdbx_seq_one_letter_code
_entity_poly.pdbx_strand_id
1 'polypeptide(L)'
;MPETSQSSFRKSFNFKLKENPLINLMLFLVTFVTTTIAGVYWTTNIQGPIEFYQLANGLPYSVSILLILGVHEFGHYFAAVAHKVKATLPYFIPFPPVNPLSFGTMGAVIKTKSIIPNNKAMFDIGAAGPIAGFVVCFAIMAYGFTHLPTVDYLLAIHPDYFSPEYGKNAISFAFGDSLLFVMMRELFTTPGQFVPPMSEIYHYPYLCAGWFGLFVTSMNLIPVGQLDGGHVIYSMFGGKRHEAIASISLITLIFFGAIGVVTAFFDLNYSFGWSGWMFWAFILYFIIKVKHPPVTYFERLGTGRMIIGVIAIIIFILSFTPTPFVVSF
;
A
#
# COMPACT_ATOMS: atom_id res chain seq x y z
N MET A 1 -42.67 12.25 44.99
CA MET A 1 -42.47 10.78 44.99
C MET A 1 -43.80 10.15 44.60
N PRO A 2 -43.85 9.19 43.66
CA PRO A 2 -42.90 8.09 43.55
C PRO A 2 -42.13 8.04 42.21
N GLU A 3 -40.86 7.67 42.33
CA GLU A 3 -40.04 7.07 41.28
C GLU A 3 -40.46 5.61 41.11
N THR A 4 -40.53 5.11 39.87
CA THR A 4 -40.10 3.76 39.41
C THR A 4 -40.79 3.42 38.08
N SER A 5 -40.02 3.37 36.97
CA SER A 5 -40.17 2.35 35.90
C SER A 5 -39.32 2.62 34.63
N GLN A 6 -38.05 3.04 34.73
CA GLN A 6 -37.18 3.15 33.54
C GLN A 6 -35.84 2.43 33.68
N SER A 7 -35.84 1.19 34.20
CA SER A 7 -34.61 0.41 34.35
C SER A 7 -34.47 -0.84 33.46
N SER A 8 -35.31 -1.07 32.44
CA SER A 8 -35.35 -2.40 31.78
C SER A 8 -34.96 -2.49 30.29
N PHE A 9 -34.40 -1.46 29.63
CA PHE A 9 -34.13 -1.54 28.19
C PHE A 9 -32.74 -1.05 27.73
N ARG A 10 -31.67 -1.54 28.36
CA ARG A 10 -30.32 -1.55 27.75
C ARG A 10 -29.63 -2.90 27.91
N LYS A 11 -30.21 -3.95 27.32
CA LYS A 11 -29.40 -5.11 26.92
C LYS A 11 -28.59 -4.71 25.69
N SER A 12 -27.41 -4.14 25.95
CA SER A 12 -26.34 -4.03 24.96
C SER A 12 -26.01 -5.46 24.49
N PHE A 13 -26.30 -5.76 23.22
CA PHE A 13 -25.73 -6.92 22.53
C PHE A 13 -24.22 -6.70 22.41
N ASN A 14 -23.50 -7.00 23.49
CA ASN A 14 -22.06 -7.13 23.49
C ASN A 14 -21.71 -8.46 22.80
N PHE A 15 -21.75 -8.47 21.46
CA PHE A 15 -21.00 -9.48 20.70
C PHE A 15 -19.51 -9.20 20.95
N LYS A 16 -18.97 -9.70 22.06
CA LYS A 16 -17.53 -9.87 22.21
C LYS A 16 -17.12 -10.91 21.16
N LEU A 17 -16.79 -10.46 19.95
CA LEU A 17 -16.00 -11.24 19.01
C LEU A 17 -14.69 -11.54 19.73
N LYS A 18 -14.65 -12.71 20.37
CA LYS A 18 -13.47 -13.26 21.04
C LYS A 18 -12.42 -13.36 19.94
N GLU A 19 -11.34 -12.62 20.11
CA GLU A 19 -10.23 -12.71 19.15
C GLU A 19 -9.79 -14.15 19.12
N ASN A 20 -9.74 -14.71 17.91
CA ASN A 20 -9.18 -16.02 17.71
C ASN A 20 -7.85 -15.80 16.99
N PRO A 21 -6.72 -15.76 17.73
CA PRO A 21 -5.39 -15.65 17.12
C PRO A 21 -5.16 -16.69 16.01
N LEU A 22 -5.89 -17.81 16.04
CA LEU A 22 -5.88 -18.81 14.99
C LEU A 22 -6.37 -18.28 13.64
N ILE A 23 -7.36 -17.38 13.60
CA ILE A 23 -7.85 -16.78 12.35
C ILE A 23 -6.77 -15.87 11.77
N ASN A 24 -6.13 -15.04 12.60
CA ASN A 24 -5.03 -14.18 12.19
C ASN A 24 -3.85 -15.00 11.63
N LEU A 25 -3.49 -16.08 12.33
CA LEU A 25 -2.44 -16.99 11.88
C LEU A 25 -2.82 -17.70 10.58
N MET A 26 -4.04 -18.24 10.48
CA MET A 26 -4.53 -18.90 9.27
C MET A 26 -4.50 -17.94 8.07
N LEU A 27 -5.00 -16.72 8.23
CA LEU A 27 -4.98 -15.71 7.18
C LEU A 27 -3.56 -15.31 6.79
N PHE A 28 -2.64 -15.19 7.76
CA PHE A 28 -1.24 -14.96 7.48
C PHE A 28 -0.64 -16.12 6.67
N LEU A 29 -0.87 -17.37 7.05
CA LEU A 29 -0.36 -18.55 6.35
C LEU A 29 -0.92 -18.66 4.92
N VAL A 30 -2.23 -18.42 4.74
CA VAL A 30 -2.85 -18.40 3.41
C VAL A 30 -2.25 -17.26 2.56
N THR A 31 -2.07 -16.08 3.16
CA THR A 31 -1.44 -14.94 2.46
C THR A 31 0.00 -15.24 2.09
N PHE A 32 0.76 -15.92 2.95
CA PHE A 32 2.12 -16.37 2.65
C PHE A 32 2.16 -17.31 1.45
N VAL A 33 1.23 -18.24 1.36
CA VAL A 33 1.13 -19.13 0.19
C VAL A 33 0.77 -18.34 -1.07
N THR A 34 -0.23 -17.46 -1.02
CA THR A 34 -0.65 -16.70 -2.20
C THR A 34 0.41 -15.70 -2.68
N THR A 35 1.12 -15.03 -1.77
CA THR A 35 2.24 -14.14 -2.13
C THR A 35 3.46 -14.91 -2.62
N THR A 36 3.73 -16.11 -2.09
CA THR A 36 4.82 -16.96 -2.62
C THR A 36 4.54 -17.36 -4.07
N ILE A 37 3.32 -17.80 -4.36
CA ILE A 37 2.89 -18.12 -5.73
C ILE A 37 2.99 -16.89 -6.65
N ALA A 38 2.49 -15.73 -6.21
CA ALA A 38 2.64 -14.48 -6.95
C ALA A 38 4.10 -14.15 -7.22
N GLY A 39 4.98 -14.33 -6.23
CA GLY A 39 6.42 -14.13 -6.38
C GLY A 39 7.06 -15.03 -7.43
N VAL A 40 6.60 -16.29 -7.57
CA VAL A 40 7.05 -17.16 -8.65
C VAL A 40 6.64 -16.60 -10.01
N TYR A 41 5.39 -16.16 -10.17
CA TYR A 41 4.92 -15.55 -11.42
C TYR A 41 5.72 -14.30 -11.78
N TRP A 42 5.96 -13.42 -10.81
CA TRP A 42 6.77 -12.23 -11.01
C TRP A 42 8.21 -12.56 -11.38
N THR A 43 8.85 -13.57 -10.78
CA THR A 43 10.29 -13.83 -10.98
C THR A 43 10.63 -14.74 -12.14
N THR A 44 9.71 -15.60 -12.58
CA THR A 44 10.01 -16.66 -13.56
C THR A 44 9.20 -16.59 -14.85
N ASN A 45 8.22 -15.69 -14.94
CA ASN A 45 7.30 -15.56 -16.08
C ASN A 45 6.57 -16.87 -16.47
N ILE A 46 6.47 -17.84 -15.54
CA ILE A 46 5.72 -19.08 -15.74
C ILE A 46 4.22 -18.75 -15.73
N GLN A 47 3.49 -19.08 -16.79
CA GLN A 47 2.03 -18.86 -16.87
C GLN A 47 1.20 -20.13 -16.59
N GLY A 48 1.85 -21.20 -16.11
CA GLY A 48 1.27 -22.53 -15.91
C GLY A 48 1.30 -23.03 -14.45
N PRO A 49 0.95 -24.31 -14.21
CA PRO A 49 1.01 -24.91 -12.88
C PRO A 49 2.43 -24.88 -12.32
N ILE A 50 2.57 -24.45 -11.07
CA ILE A 50 3.85 -24.30 -10.39
C ILE A 50 4.27 -25.64 -9.76
N GLU A 51 5.52 -26.03 -9.99
CA GLU A 51 6.12 -27.17 -9.31
C GLU A 51 6.65 -26.80 -7.93
N PHE A 52 6.66 -27.75 -6.98
CA PHE A 52 7.04 -27.47 -5.59
C PHE A 52 8.43 -26.85 -5.42
N TYR A 53 9.42 -27.24 -6.23
CA TYR A 53 10.77 -26.68 -6.13
C TYR A 53 10.84 -25.20 -6.56
N GLN A 54 9.91 -24.76 -7.42
CA GLN A 54 9.88 -23.39 -7.94
C GLN A 54 9.36 -22.40 -6.90
N LEU A 55 8.64 -22.87 -5.87
CA LEU A 55 8.16 -22.02 -4.77
C LEU A 55 9.30 -21.27 -4.07
N ALA A 56 10.52 -21.83 -4.08
CA ALA A 56 11.70 -21.18 -3.54
C ALA A 56 12.00 -19.82 -4.23
N ASN A 57 11.68 -19.67 -5.52
CA ASN A 57 11.90 -18.44 -6.28
C ASN A 57 10.96 -17.30 -5.83
N GLY A 58 9.79 -17.64 -5.29
CA GLY A 58 8.82 -16.67 -4.77
C GLY A 58 9.05 -16.25 -3.32
N LEU A 59 9.93 -16.93 -2.59
CA LEU A 59 10.20 -16.64 -1.17
C LEU A 59 10.77 -15.23 -0.94
N PRO A 60 11.78 -14.75 -1.71
CA PRO A 60 12.31 -13.41 -1.52
C PRO A 60 11.24 -12.31 -1.65
N TYR A 61 10.31 -12.46 -2.60
CA TYR A 61 9.20 -11.54 -2.79
C TYR A 61 8.20 -11.61 -1.63
N SER A 62 7.70 -12.81 -1.31
CA SER A 62 6.66 -13.01 -0.28
C SER A 62 7.11 -12.56 1.10
N VAL A 63 8.33 -12.90 1.51
CA VAL A 63 8.93 -12.47 2.78
C VAL A 63 9.05 -10.95 2.81
N SER A 64 9.54 -10.34 1.73
CA SER A 64 9.71 -8.89 1.65
C SER A 64 8.38 -8.15 1.77
N ILE A 65 7.37 -8.53 1.00
CA ILE A 65 6.10 -7.82 1.02
C ILE A 65 5.33 -8.02 2.32
N LEU A 66 5.34 -9.24 2.87
CA LEU A 66 4.69 -9.52 4.15
C LEU A 66 5.39 -8.83 5.31
N LEU A 67 6.71 -8.64 5.24
CA LEU A 67 7.44 -7.87 6.23
C LEU A 67 7.04 -6.39 6.18
N ILE A 68 6.95 -5.79 4.98
CA ILE A 68 6.51 -4.39 4.81
C ILE A 68 5.10 -4.21 5.37
N LEU A 69 4.14 -5.03 4.92
CA LEU A 69 2.74 -4.94 5.35
C LEU A 69 2.58 -5.27 6.85
N GLY A 70 3.30 -6.28 7.33
CA GLY A 70 3.26 -6.67 8.73
C GLY A 70 3.78 -5.56 9.64
N VAL A 71 4.94 -4.97 9.33
CA VAL A 71 5.50 -3.87 10.12
C VAL A 71 4.63 -2.62 10.05
N HIS A 72 3.99 -2.34 8.90
CA HIS A 72 2.98 -1.27 8.80
C HIS A 72 1.84 -1.48 9.80
N GLU A 73 1.19 -2.65 9.76
CA GLU A 73 0.05 -2.93 10.66
C GLU A 73 0.46 -3.03 12.13
N PHE A 74 1.64 -3.59 12.42
CA PHE A 74 2.17 -3.61 13.78
C PHE A 74 2.54 -2.20 14.27
N GLY A 75 2.96 -1.29 13.39
CA GLY A 75 3.14 0.13 13.71
C GLY A 75 1.85 0.76 14.25
N HIS A 76 0.72 0.53 13.57
CA HIS A 76 -0.59 0.96 14.07
C HIS A 76 -0.95 0.28 15.39
N TYR A 77 -0.76 -1.03 15.48
CA TYR A 77 -1.10 -1.82 16.67
C TYR A 77 -0.35 -1.32 17.92
N PHE A 78 0.97 -1.15 17.83
CA PHE A 78 1.75 -0.70 18.97
C PHE A 78 1.43 0.75 19.36
N ALA A 79 1.18 1.63 18.39
CA ALA A 79 0.70 2.98 18.68
C ALA A 79 -0.67 2.97 19.38
N ALA A 80 -1.59 2.10 18.95
CA ALA A 80 -2.89 1.95 19.58
C ALA A 80 -2.75 1.45 21.03
N VAL A 81 -1.90 0.44 21.27
CA VAL A 81 -1.60 -0.07 22.61
C VAL A 81 -1.01 1.02 23.51
N ALA A 82 -0.06 1.82 23.01
CA ALA A 82 0.53 2.93 23.76
C ALA A 82 -0.51 3.98 24.19
N HIS A 83 -1.54 4.20 23.36
CA HIS A 83 -2.68 5.08 23.66
C HIS A 83 -3.84 4.40 24.38
N LYS A 84 -3.67 3.14 24.83
CA LYS A 84 -4.70 2.33 25.51
C LYS A 84 -5.96 2.14 24.65
N VAL A 85 -5.81 2.21 23.33
CA VAL A 85 -6.84 1.90 22.34
C VAL A 85 -6.79 0.40 22.06
N LYS A 86 -7.94 -0.28 22.22
CA LYS A 86 -8.03 -1.72 21.92
C LYS A 86 -8.03 -1.91 20.41
N ALA A 87 -7.11 -2.72 19.91
CA ALA A 87 -7.02 -3.10 18.50
C ALA A 87 -6.79 -4.62 18.38
N THR A 88 -7.19 -5.20 17.25
CA THR A 88 -6.89 -6.60 16.93
C THR A 88 -5.45 -6.76 16.48
N LEU A 89 -4.94 -7.99 16.49
CA LEU A 89 -3.81 -8.37 15.65
C LEU A 89 -4.14 -8.14 14.15
N PRO A 90 -3.13 -8.02 13.28
CA PRO A 90 -3.34 -7.82 11.84
C PRO A 90 -4.08 -8.98 11.19
N TYR A 91 -5.04 -8.68 10.33
CA TYR A 91 -5.66 -9.61 9.40
C TYR A 91 -5.03 -9.42 8.03
N PHE A 92 -4.17 -10.35 7.62
CA PHE A 92 -3.65 -10.37 6.26
C PHE A 92 -4.75 -10.82 5.29
N ILE A 93 -4.89 -10.12 4.17
CA ILE A 93 -5.95 -10.37 3.21
C ILE A 93 -5.33 -11.07 2.00
N PRO A 94 -5.48 -12.40 1.86
CA PRO A 94 -4.96 -13.12 0.72
C PRO A 94 -5.73 -12.72 -0.53
N PHE A 95 -5.02 -12.64 -1.65
CA PHE A 95 -5.65 -12.49 -2.96
C PHE A 95 -5.20 -13.65 -3.84
N PRO A 96 -6.11 -14.54 -4.26
CA PRO A 96 -5.76 -15.66 -5.11
C PRO A 96 -5.01 -15.19 -6.37
N PRO A 97 -3.84 -15.75 -6.68
CA PRO A 97 -3.06 -15.37 -7.86
C PRO A 97 -3.66 -16.05 -9.11
N VAL A 98 -4.88 -15.64 -9.45
CA VAL A 98 -5.64 -16.12 -10.63
C VAL A 98 -5.10 -15.54 -11.95
N ASN A 99 -4.33 -14.45 -11.86
CA ASN A 99 -3.68 -13.78 -12.98
C ASN A 99 -2.20 -13.60 -12.63
N PRO A 100 -1.25 -13.84 -13.57
CA PRO A 100 0.17 -13.54 -13.40
C PRO A 100 0.49 -12.13 -12.87
N LEU A 101 -0.38 -11.13 -13.11
CA LEU A 101 -0.23 -9.76 -12.63
C LEU A 101 -0.70 -9.53 -11.17
N SER A 102 -1.00 -10.60 -10.43
CA SER A 102 -1.45 -10.51 -9.03
C SER A 102 -0.28 -10.31 -8.07
N PHE A 103 -0.46 -9.48 -7.04
CA PHE A 103 0.48 -9.32 -5.93
C PHE A 103 0.28 -10.38 -4.81
N GLY A 104 -0.69 -11.29 -4.96
CA GLY A 104 -0.97 -12.35 -3.98
C GLY A 104 -1.61 -11.87 -2.66
N THR A 105 -1.80 -10.56 -2.47
CA THR A 105 -2.45 -9.99 -1.29
C THR A 105 -3.17 -8.68 -1.64
N MET A 106 -4.25 -8.38 -0.91
CA MET A 106 -4.90 -7.06 -0.91
C MET A 106 -4.36 -6.14 0.21
N GLY A 107 -3.34 -6.58 0.95
CA GLY A 107 -2.80 -5.88 2.11
C GLY A 107 -3.11 -6.60 3.42
N ALA A 108 -2.95 -5.87 4.53
CA ALA A 108 -3.33 -6.31 5.85
C ALA A 108 -4.07 -5.17 6.56
N VAL A 109 -4.91 -5.50 7.54
CA VAL A 109 -5.65 -4.50 8.31
C VAL A 109 -5.76 -4.87 9.78
N ILE A 110 -5.62 -3.90 10.67
CA ILE A 110 -6.08 -4.01 12.06
C ILE A 110 -7.50 -3.46 12.23
N LYS A 111 -8.23 -3.97 13.22
CA LYS A 111 -9.54 -3.44 13.60
C LYS A 111 -9.47 -2.76 14.95
N THR A 112 -9.74 -1.45 14.97
CA THR A 112 -9.90 -0.68 16.20
C THR A 112 -11.24 -1.05 16.89
N LYS A 113 -11.17 -1.40 18.17
CA LYS A 113 -12.29 -1.94 18.98
C LYS A 113 -12.80 -1.00 20.07
N SER A 114 -12.11 0.10 20.31
CA SER A 114 -12.55 1.13 21.25
C SER A 114 -12.47 2.50 20.58
N ILE A 115 -13.19 3.46 21.15
CA ILE A 115 -13.15 4.84 20.68
C ILE A 115 -11.72 5.38 20.86
N ILE A 116 -11.24 6.10 19.85
CA ILE A 116 -9.96 6.81 19.92
C ILE A 116 -10.20 8.12 20.70
N PRO A 117 -9.49 8.34 21.82
CA PRO A 117 -9.90 9.35 22.81
C PRO A 117 -9.75 10.79 22.31
N ASN A 118 -8.68 11.08 21.55
CA ASN A 118 -8.37 12.41 21.08
C ASN A 118 -7.58 12.38 19.76
N ASN A 119 -7.39 13.54 19.16
CA ASN A 119 -6.63 13.68 17.91
C ASN A 119 -5.13 13.37 18.06
N LYS A 120 -4.53 13.45 19.26
CA LYS A 120 -3.13 13.06 19.46
C LYS A 120 -2.95 11.55 19.30
N ALA A 121 -3.83 10.75 19.91
CA ALA A 121 -3.85 9.30 19.75
C ALA A 121 -4.16 8.93 18.29
N MET A 122 -5.12 9.62 17.67
CA MET A 122 -5.47 9.45 16.25
C MET A 122 -4.26 9.70 15.34
N PHE A 123 -3.54 10.80 15.58
CA PHE A 123 -2.34 11.17 14.84
C PHE A 123 -1.25 10.11 14.98
N ASP A 124 -0.92 9.71 16.20
CA ASP A 124 0.16 8.76 16.46
C ASP A 124 -0.15 7.39 15.84
N ILE A 125 -1.40 6.93 15.94
CA ILE A 125 -1.84 5.69 15.30
C ILE A 125 -1.76 5.81 13.78
N GLY A 126 -2.32 6.88 13.18
CA GLY A 126 -2.33 7.08 11.73
C GLY A 126 -0.94 7.28 11.12
N ALA A 127 0.00 7.89 11.85
CA ALA A 127 1.36 8.10 11.35
C ALA A 127 2.27 6.87 11.51
N ALA A 128 2.12 6.11 12.61
CA ALA A 128 3.06 5.06 12.97
C ALA A 128 3.15 3.92 11.95
N GLY A 129 2.01 3.47 11.40
CA GLY A 129 1.99 2.39 10.42
C GLY A 129 2.73 2.74 9.13
N PRO A 130 2.29 3.79 8.39
CA PRO A 130 2.96 4.21 7.15
C PRO A 130 4.44 4.50 7.31
N ILE A 131 4.85 5.15 8.42
CA ILE A 131 6.27 5.45 8.66
C ILE A 131 7.06 4.17 8.90
N ALA A 132 6.55 3.24 9.71
CA ALA A 132 7.23 1.98 10.00
C ALA A 132 7.34 1.10 8.74
N GLY A 133 6.24 0.95 7.99
CA GLY A 133 6.22 0.22 6.72
C GLY A 133 7.16 0.85 5.69
N PHE A 134 7.18 2.18 5.59
CA PHE A 134 8.07 2.92 4.71
C PHE A 134 9.55 2.67 5.00
N VAL A 135 9.96 2.67 6.28
CA VAL A 135 11.37 2.44 6.65
C VAL A 135 11.83 1.05 6.20
N VAL A 136 10.99 0.02 6.39
CA VAL A 136 11.28 -1.34 5.94
C VAL A 136 11.31 -1.42 4.41
N CYS A 137 10.33 -0.78 3.75
CA CYS A 137 10.26 -0.69 2.29
C CYS A 137 11.52 -0.05 1.70
N PHE A 138 11.97 1.07 2.27
CA PHE A 138 13.20 1.74 1.90
C PHE A 138 14.42 0.82 2.05
N ALA A 139 14.54 0.11 3.17
CA ALA A 139 15.66 -0.81 3.41
C ALA A 139 15.68 -1.98 2.40
N ILE A 140 14.53 -2.57 2.11
CA ILE A 140 14.40 -3.67 1.12
C ILE A 140 14.74 -3.18 -0.28
N MET A 141 14.27 -2.00 -0.67
CA MET A 141 14.57 -1.45 -1.99
C MET A 141 16.05 -1.03 -2.12
N ALA A 142 16.65 -0.47 -1.06
CA ALA A 142 18.09 -0.21 -1.03
C ALA A 142 18.90 -1.51 -1.19
N TYR A 143 18.48 -2.59 -0.51
CA TYR A 143 19.06 -3.92 -0.69
C TYR A 143 18.90 -4.41 -2.15
N GLY A 144 17.70 -4.25 -2.73
CA GLY A 144 17.41 -4.63 -4.11
C GLY A 144 18.27 -3.92 -5.15
N PHE A 145 18.48 -2.61 -5.03
CA PHE A 145 19.35 -1.85 -5.95
C PHE A 145 20.83 -2.20 -5.79
N THR A 146 21.30 -2.40 -4.56
CA THR A 146 22.70 -2.74 -4.29
C THR A 146 23.08 -4.17 -4.66
N HIS A 147 22.09 -5.07 -4.76
CA HIS A 147 22.27 -6.49 -5.09
C HIS A 147 21.58 -6.87 -6.40
N LEU A 148 21.53 -5.93 -7.35
CA LEU A 148 21.02 -6.23 -8.70
C LEU A 148 21.85 -7.35 -9.35
N PRO A 149 21.22 -8.44 -9.82
CA PRO A 149 21.90 -9.45 -10.62
C PRO A 149 22.35 -8.86 -11.97
N THR A 150 23.23 -9.58 -12.66
CA THR A 150 23.69 -9.22 -14.00
C THR A 150 22.56 -9.33 -15.02
N VAL A 151 22.78 -8.76 -16.21
CA VAL A 151 21.86 -8.85 -17.34
C VAL A 151 21.50 -10.30 -17.70
N ASP A 152 22.36 -11.28 -17.39
CA ASP A 152 22.11 -12.70 -17.62
C ASP A 152 20.86 -13.20 -16.88
N TYR A 153 20.54 -12.62 -15.73
CA TYR A 153 19.30 -12.94 -15.01
C TYR A 153 18.07 -12.57 -15.83
N LEU A 154 18.08 -11.40 -16.47
CA LEU A 154 17.00 -10.98 -17.36
C LEU A 154 16.94 -11.87 -18.61
N LEU A 155 18.10 -12.18 -19.21
CA LEU A 155 18.17 -13.05 -20.39
C LEU A 155 17.75 -14.50 -20.10
N ALA A 156 17.85 -14.97 -18.86
CA ALA A 156 17.31 -16.26 -18.46
C ALA A 156 15.77 -16.29 -18.49
N ILE A 157 15.12 -15.14 -18.27
CA ILE A 157 13.66 -14.99 -18.31
C ILE A 157 13.20 -14.69 -19.73
N HIS A 158 13.87 -13.76 -20.40
CA HIS A 158 13.59 -13.30 -21.76
C HIS A 158 14.87 -13.40 -22.62
N PRO A 159 15.17 -14.57 -23.20
CA PRO A 159 16.39 -14.78 -24.00
C PRO A 159 16.49 -13.87 -25.23
N ASP A 160 15.35 -13.42 -25.74
CA ASP A 160 15.21 -12.53 -26.89
C ASP A 160 15.14 -11.05 -26.50
N TYR A 161 15.38 -10.66 -25.24
CA TYR A 161 15.26 -9.26 -24.77
C TYR A 161 15.97 -8.22 -25.66
N PHE A 162 17.17 -8.52 -26.17
CA PHE A 162 17.92 -7.62 -27.06
C PHE A 162 17.58 -7.78 -28.55
N SER A 163 16.64 -8.66 -28.90
CA SER A 163 16.15 -8.83 -30.26
C SER A 163 15.34 -7.60 -30.70
N PRO A 164 15.49 -7.13 -31.95
CA PRO A 164 14.61 -6.12 -32.52
C PRO A 164 13.12 -6.51 -32.56
N GLU A 165 12.79 -7.78 -32.33
CA GLU A 165 11.42 -8.31 -32.31
C GLU A 165 10.83 -8.41 -30.90
N TYR A 166 11.63 -8.22 -29.84
CA TYR A 166 11.17 -8.29 -28.46
C TYR A 166 10.03 -7.30 -28.21
N GLY A 167 8.91 -7.79 -27.69
CA GLY A 167 7.74 -6.98 -27.35
C GLY A 167 6.91 -6.47 -28.53
N LYS A 168 7.27 -6.71 -29.80
CA LYS A 168 6.54 -6.14 -30.97
C LYS A 168 5.11 -6.65 -31.20
N ASN A 169 4.72 -7.74 -30.55
CA ASN A 169 3.37 -8.33 -30.65
C ASN A 169 2.80 -8.73 -29.27
N ALA A 170 3.42 -8.26 -28.18
CA ALA A 170 3.03 -8.61 -26.83
C ALA A 170 2.46 -7.39 -26.11
N ILE A 171 1.45 -7.61 -25.27
CA ILE A 171 0.99 -6.58 -24.33
C ILE A 171 2.16 -6.27 -23.40
N SER A 172 2.73 -5.07 -23.53
CA SER A 172 3.81 -4.62 -22.67
C SER A 172 3.22 -4.05 -21.39
N PHE A 173 3.69 -4.57 -20.26
CA PHE A 173 3.31 -4.13 -18.93
C PHE A 173 4.53 -3.55 -18.23
N ALA A 174 4.39 -2.37 -17.64
CA ALA A 174 5.45 -1.72 -16.88
C ALA A 174 4.92 -1.07 -15.62
N PHE A 175 5.77 -1.02 -14.60
CA PHE A 175 5.53 -0.21 -13.42
C PHE A 175 5.80 1.27 -13.70
N GLY A 176 5.15 2.15 -12.94
CA GLY A 176 5.45 3.58 -12.97
C GLY A 176 6.55 3.96 -11.99
N ASP A 177 7.33 4.96 -12.35
CA ASP A 177 8.31 5.56 -11.45
C ASP A 177 7.64 6.44 -10.37
N SER A 178 7.88 6.15 -9.09
CA SER A 178 7.69 7.14 -8.02
C SER A 178 8.96 7.99 -7.88
N LEU A 179 8.83 9.20 -7.33
CA LEU A 179 10.00 10.07 -7.13
C LEU A 179 11.06 9.39 -6.25
N LEU A 180 10.64 8.71 -5.18
CA LEU A 180 11.57 7.97 -4.32
C LEU A 180 12.27 6.84 -5.06
N PHE A 181 11.53 6.09 -5.87
CA PHE A 181 12.10 4.95 -6.60
C PHE A 181 13.21 5.41 -7.53
N VAL A 182 12.99 6.50 -8.27
CA VAL A 182 14.00 7.13 -9.14
C VAL A 182 15.19 7.61 -8.30
N MET A 183 14.94 8.36 -7.23
CA MET A 183 16.02 8.86 -6.36
C MET A 183 16.88 7.73 -5.80
N MET A 184 16.28 6.61 -5.40
CA MET A 184 16.99 5.46 -4.88
C MET A 184 17.74 4.69 -5.97
N ARG A 185 17.15 4.56 -7.17
CA ARG A 185 17.86 4.01 -8.34
C ARG A 185 19.14 4.79 -8.60
N GLU A 186 19.07 6.10 -8.70
CA GLU A 186 20.26 6.94 -8.95
C GLU A 186 21.26 6.94 -7.78
N LEU A 187 20.77 6.85 -6.53
CA LEU A 187 21.62 6.89 -5.34
C LEU A 187 22.38 5.56 -5.10
N PHE A 188 21.74 4.42 -5.37
CA PHE A 188 22.27 3.10 -5.00
C PHE A 188 22.88 2.33 -6.18
N THR A 189 22.83 2.86 -7.40
CA THR A 189 23.45 2.23 -8.58
C THR A 189 24.65 3.03 -9.06
N THR A 190 25.56 2.36 -9.78
CA THR A 190 26.79 2.98 -10.29
C THR A 190 26.62 3.35 -11.77
N PRO A 191 27.19 4.47 -12.26
CA PRO A 191 27.22 4.79 -13.69
C PRO A 191 27.75 3.62 -14.52
N GLY A 192 26.96 3.16 -15.50
CA GLY A 192 27.29 2.03 -16.38
C GLY A 192 26.85 0.66 -15.87
N GLN A 193 26.31 0.56 -14.65
CA GLN A 193 25.64 -0.65 -14.17
C GLN A 193 24.33 -0.86 -14.95
N PHE A 194 24.06 -2.10 -15.38
CA PHE A 194 22.77 -2.44 -15.95
C PHE A 194 21.69 -2.35 -14.88
N VAL A 195 20.70 -1.48 -15.10
CA VAL A 195 19.48 -1.41 -14.29
C VAL A 195 18.31 -1.76 -15.19
N PRO A 196 17.50 -2.77 -14.84
CA PRO A 196 16.35 -3.15 -15.66
C PRO A 196 15.37 -1.97 -15.79
N PRO A 197 14.75 -1.78 -16.96
CA PRO A 197 13.68 -0.79 -17.10
C PRO A 197 12.46 -1.21 -16.26
N MET A 198 11.51 -0.29 -16.07
CA MET A 198 10.28 -0.57 -15.30
C MET A 198 9.41 -1.69 -15.89
N SER A 199 9.59 -2.01 -17.18
CA SER A 199 8.96 -3.15 -17.84
C SER A 199 9.54 -4.50 -17.45
N GLU A 200 10.66 -4.53 -16.71
CA GLU A 200 11.34 -5.76 -16.28
C GLU A 200 11.64 -5.78 -14.79
N ILE A 201 11.55 -4.62 -14.11
CA ILE A 201 11.96 -4.47 -12.71
C ILE A 201 11.12 -5.32 -11.75
N TYR A 202 9.91 -5.70 -12.15
CA TYR A 202 9.05 -6.59 -11.38
C TYR A 202 9.58 -8.03 -11.30
N HIS A 203 10.50 -8.42 -12.18
CA HIS A 203 11.22 -9.70 -12.10
C HIS A 203 12.23 -9.77 -10.95
N TYR A 204 12.51 -8.62 -10.32
CA TYR A 204 13.48 -8.50 -9.24
C TYR A 204 12.71 -8.44 -7.92
N PRO A 205 12.70 -9.51 -7.11
CA PRO A 205 11.69 -9.70 -6.06
C PRO A 205 11.69 -8.61 -4.99
N TYR A 206 12.87 -8.11 -4.60
CA TYR A 206 13.00 -7.03 -3.62
C TYR A 206 12.52 -5.68 -4.15
N LEU A 207 12.83 -5.38 -5.42
CA LEU A 207 12.40 -4.15 -6.08
C LEU A 207 10.91 -4.17 -6.38
N CYS A 208 10.37 -5.32 -6.80
CA CYS A 208 8.95 -5.55 -6.98
C CYS A 208 8.18 -5.36 -5.66
N ALA A 209 8.63 -6.00 -4.58
CA ALA A 209 8.02 -5.86 -3.26
C ALA A 209 8.14 -4.43 -2.72
N GLY A 210 9.30 -3.77 -2.88
CA GLY A 210 9.51 -2.39 -2.49
C GLY A 210 8.62 -1.41 -3.26
N TRP A 211 8.53 -1.57 -4.59
CA TRP A 211 7.63 -0.77 -5.42
C TRP A 211 6.17 -0.89 -4.97
N PHE A 212 5.70 -2.13 -4.77
CA PHE A 212 4.34 -2.38 -4.30
C PHE A 212 4.13 -1.84 -2.87
N GLY A 213 5.15 -1.93 -2.01
CA GLY A 213 5.16 -1.34 -0.68
C GLY A 213 5.02 0.19 -0.70
N LEU A 214 5.73 0.88 -1.60
CA LEU A 214 5.55 2.32 -1.82
C LEU A 214 4.14 2.65 -2.32
N PHE A 215 3.62 1.85 -3.25
CA PHE A 215 2.27 2.02 -3.77
C PHE A 215 1.22 1.92 -2.65
N VAL A 216 1.27 0.87 -1.82
CA VAL A 216 0.37 0.69 -0.66
C VAL A 216 0.55 1.80 0.37
N THR A 217 1.78 2.20 0.67
CA THR A 217 2.08 3.31 1.58
C THR A 217 1.45 4.61 1.08
N SER A 218 1.58 4.91 -0.22
CA SER A 218 1.00 6.11 -0.83
C SER A 218 -0.52 6.07 -0.77
N MET A 219 -1.15 4.92 -1.04
CA MET A 219 -2.60 4.72 -0.96
C MET A 219 -3.14 5.00 0.44
N ASN A 220 -2.46 4.49 1.48
CA ASN A 220 -2.84 4.72 2.88
C ASN A 220 -2.62 6.17 3.32
N LEU A 221 -1.60 6.85 2.77
CA LEU A 221 -1.32 8.25 3.09
C LEU A 221 -2.09 9.28 2.25
N ILE A 222 -2.96 8.86 1.33
CA ILE A 222 -3.90 9.77 0.68
C ILE A 222 -4.72 10.48 1.76
N PRO A 223 -4.76 11.83 1.78
CA PRO A 223 -5.35 12.56 2.89
C PRO A 223 -6.86 12.69 2.74
N VAL A 224 -7.57 11.55 2.73
CA VAL A 224 -9.02 11.45 2.51
C VAL A 224 -9.66 10.54 3.55
N GLY A 225 -10.77 10.99 4.13
CA GLY A 225 -11.63 10.15 4.96
C GLY A 225 -10.90 9.50 6.13
N GLN A 226 -11.11 8.20 6.32
CA GLN A 226 -10.51 7.41 7.41
C GLN A 226 -9.20 6.70 7.02
N LEU A 227 -8.57 7.08 5.91
CA LEU A 227 -7.22 6.59 5.60
C LEU A 227 -6.22 7.16 6.60
N ASP A 228 -5.03 6.54 6.68
CA ASP A 228 -3.95 6.97 7.57
C ASP A 228 -3.55 8.43 7.33
N GLY A 229 -3.42 8.84 6.07
CA GLY A 229 -3.18 10.24 5.69
C GLY A 229 -4.31 11.17 6.14
N GLY A 230 -5.56 10.70 6.07
CA GLY A 230 -6.72 11.42 6.60
C GLY A 230 -6.63 11.64 8.11
N HIS A 231 -6.27 10.59 8.87
CA HIS A 231 -6.03 10.67 10.31
C HIS A 231 -4.94 11.69 10.67
N VAL A 232 -3.82 11.69 9.93
CA VAL A 232 -2.70 12.62 10.11
C VAL A 232 -3.15 14.07 9.84
N ILE A 233 -3.69 14.34 8.65
CA ILE A 233 -4.10 15.69 8.22
C ILE A 233 -5.23 16.25 9.09
N TYR A 234 -6.23 15.43 9.42
CA TYR A 234 -7.31 15.82 10.32
C TYR A 234 -6.78 16.24 11.69
N SER A 235 -5.86 15.45 12.24
CA SER A 235 -5.32 15.71 13.57
C SER A 235 -4.43 16.95 13.62
N MET A 236 -3.71 17.26 12.53
CA MET A 236 -2.87 18.45 12.40
C MET A 236 -3.65 19.74 12.21
N PHE A 237 -4.70 19.71 11.39
CA PHE A 237 -5.32 20.92 10.86
C PHE A 237 -6.82 21.08 11.19
N GLY A 238 -7.44 20.05 11.77
CA GLY A 238 -8.85 20.02 12.10
C GLY A 238 -9.76 19.80 10.89
N GLY A 239 -11.06 19.65 11.16
CA GLY A 239 -12.04 19.19 10.17
C GLY A 239 -12.15 20.05 8.91
N LYS A 240 -12.22 21.39 9.04
CA LYS A 240 -12.41 22.29 7.88
C LYS A 240 -11.26 22.22 6.88
N ARG A 241 -10.01 22.26 7.37
CA ARG A 241 -8.82 22.20 6.50
C ARG A 241 -8.62 20.80 5.93
N HIS A 242 -8.88 19.76 6.72
CA HIS A 242 -8.89 18.40 6.22
C HIS A 242 -9.90 18.21 5.08
N GLU A 243 -11.14 18.69 5.23
CA GLU A 243 -12.16 18.56 4.17
C GLU A 243 -11.73 19.23 2.85
N ALA A 244 -11.07 20.40 2.93
CA ALA A 244 -10.49 21.04 1.76
C ALA A 244 -9.37 20.19 1.12
N ILE A 245 -8.41 19.72 1.92
CA ILE A 245 -7.28 18.89 1.45
C ILE A 245 -7.78 17.56 0.85
N ALA A 246 -8.76 16.93 1.48
CA ALA A 246 -9.37 15.70 1.02
C ALA A 246 -10.11 15.91 -0.30
N SER A 247 -10.83 17.03 -0.45
CA SER A 247 -11.51 17.38 -1.70
C SER A 247 -10.52 17.62 -2.83
N ILE A 248 -9.43 18.36 -2.57
CA ILE A 248 -8.35 18.59 -3.54
C ILE A 248 -7.74 17.24 -3.96
N SER A 249 -7.41 16.38 -3.00
CA SER A 249 -6.80 15.08 -3.27
C SER A 249 -7.72 14.17 -4.10
N LEU A 250 -9.03 14.18 -3.81
CA LEU A 250 -10.01 13.45 -4.61
C LEU A 250 -10.10 13.99 -6.04
N ILE A 251 -10.13 15.32 -6.22
CA ILE A 251 -10.13 15.95 -7.55
C ILE A 251 -8.86 15.58 -8.32
N THR A 252 -7.70 15.58 -7.67
CA THR A 252 -6.42 15.16 -8.28
C THR A 252 -6.46 13.69 -8.71
N LEU A 253 -7.00 12.79 -7.89
CA LEU A 253 -7.18 11.38 -8.26
C LEU A 253 -8.15 11.20 -9.43
N ILE A 254 -9.27 11.92 -9.43
CA ILE A 254 -10.23 11.92 -10.54
C ILE A 254 -9.56 12.43 -11.81
N PHE A 255 -8.73 13.47 -11.72
CA PHE A 255 -7.99 14.00 -12.86
C PHE A 255 -7.05 12.94 -13.46
N PHE A 256 -6.19 12.31 -12.65
CA PHE A 256 -5.31 11.24 -13.15
C PHE A 256 -6.11 10.04 -13.66
N GLY A 257 -7.20 9.68 -12.98
CA GLY A 257 -8.11 8.63 -13.40
C GLY A 257 -8.79 8.92 -14.74
N ALA A 258 -9.24 10.16 -14.96
CA ALA A 258 -9.91 10.58 -16.17
C ALA A 258 -8.96 10.56 -17.37
N ILE A 259 -7.72 11.04 -17.18
CA ILE A 259 -6.70 10.93 -18.24
C ILE A 259 -6.41 9.46 -18.53
N GLY A 260 -6.25 8.62 -17.51
CA GLY A 260 -6.04 7.17 -17.69
C GLY A 260 -7.20 6.47 -18.41
N VAL A 261 -8.45 6.90 -18.19
CA VAL A 261 -9.62 6.41 -18.91
C VAL A 261 -9.60 6.90 -20.36
N VAL A 262 -9.41 8.19 -20.60
CA VAL A 262 -9.37 8.77 -21.96
C VAL A 262 -8.28 8.13 -22.79
N THR A 263 -7.07 7.99 -22.25
CA THR A 263 -5.94 7.36 -22.94
C THR A 263 -6.24 5.91 -23.31
N ALA A 264 -6.80 5.13 -22.39
CA ALA A 264 -7.20 3.75 -22.64
C ALA A 264 -8.36 3.62 -23.66
N PHE A 265 -9.34 4.53 -23.64
CA PHE A 265 -10.50 4.46 -24.54
C PHE A 265 -10.21 4.95 -25.96
N PHE A 266 -9.32 5.94 -26.11
CA PHE A 266 -8.99 6.54 -27.40
C PHE A 266 -7.65 6.04 -27.99
N ASP A 267 -7.05 5.03 -27.36
CA ASP A 267 -5.77 4.44 -27.76
C ASP A 267 -4.67 5.50 -27.97
N LEU A 268 -4.61 6.46 -27.05
CA LEU A 268 -3.65 7.56 -27.13
C LEU A 268 -2.33 7.14 -26.49
N ASN A 269 -1.22 7.39 -27.19
CA ASN A 269 0.15 7.17 -26.71
C ASN A 269 0.60 8.16 -25.61
N TYR A 270 -0.29 8.53 -24.68
CA TYR A 270 0.05 9.36 -23.52
C TYR A 270 0.11 8.49 -22.27
N SER A 271 1.28 8.39 -21.64
CA SER A 271 1.53 7.55 -20.46
C SER A 271 1.27 8.27 -19.12
N PHE A 272 0.34 9.23 -19.09
CA PHE A 272 0.07 10.04 -17.90
C PHE A 272 -1.30 9.75 -17.29
N GLY A 273 -1.34 9.31 -16.03
CA GLY A 273 -2.55 8.91 -15.33
C GLY A 273 -2.90 7.44 -15.55
N TRP A 274 -3.63 6.86 -14.60
CA TRP A 274 -4.03 5.46 -14.60
C TRP A 274 -5.51 5.34 -14.30
N SER A 275 -6.25 4.56 -15.10
CA SER A 275 -7.70 4.39 -14.96
C SER A 275 -8.11 3.84 -13.60
N GLY A 276 -7.24 3.08 -12.93
CA GLY A 276 -7.47 2.60 -11.57
C GLY A 276 -7.58 3.70 -10.53
N TRP A 277 -7.03 4.91 -10.77
CA TRP A 277 -7.27 6.06 -9.88
C TRP A 277 -8.72 6.53 -9.90
N MET A 278 -9.45 6.35 -11.01
CA MET A 278 -10.88 6.62 -11.08
C MET A 278 -11.66 5.62 -10.21
N PHE A 279 -11.31 4.34 -10.30
CA PHE A 279 -11.90 3.30 -9.45
C PHE A 279 -11.61 3.57 -7.97
N TRP A 280 -10.38 3.95 -7.64
CA TRP A 280 -10.02 4.31 -6.27
C TRP A 280 -10.77 5.55 -5.79
N ALA A 281 -10.87 6.61 -6.60
CA ALA A 281 -11.65 7.80 -6.27
C ALA A 281 -13.12 7.47 -5.99
N PHE A 282 -13.72 6.56 -6.75
CA PHE A 282 -15.07 6.06 -6.50
C PHE A 282 -15.19 5.39 -5.12
N ILE A 283 -14.26 4.50 -4.77
CA ILE A 283 -14.21 3.86 -3.45
C ILE A 283 -14.08 4.92 -2.35
N LEU A 284 -13.18 5.88 -2.51
CA LEU A 284 -12.97 6.93 -1.52
C LEU A 284 -14.21 7.80 -1.32
N TYR A 285 -14.92 8.13 -2.40
CA TYR A 285 -16.11 8.96 -2.34
C TYR A 285 -17.31 8.24 -1.70
N PHE A 286 -17.61 7.02 -2.15
CA PHE A 286 -18.83 6.29 -1.73
C PHE A 286 -18.66 5.44 -0.48
N ILE A 287 -17.51 4.78 -0.32
CA ILE A 287 -17.28 3.80 0.75
C ILE A 287 -16.59 4.47 1.95
N ILE A 288 -15.42 5.07 1.73
CA ILE A 288 -14.63 5.67 2.83
C ILE A 288 -15.21 7.02 3.29
N LYS A 289 -15.81 7.77 2.35
CA LYS A 289 -16.32 9.13 2.49
C LYS A 289 -15.21 10.17 2.72
N VAL A 290 -15.36 11.31 2.08
CA VAL A 290 -14.34 12.40 2.10
C VAL A 290 -14.13 12.98 3.50
N LYS A 291 -15.19 13.06 4.30
CA LYS A 291 -15.17 13.65 5.64
C LYS A 291 -14.58 12.70 6.66
N HIS A 292 -13.63 13.19 7.45
CA HIS A 292 -13.11 12.49 8.61
C HIS A 292 -14.12 12.54 9.78
N PRO A 293 -14.42 11.42 10.45
CA PRO A 293 -15.30 11.42 11.61
C PRO A 293 -14.66 12.14 12.81
N PRO A 294 -15.40 13.03 13.51
CA PRO A 294 -14.82 13.83 14.57
C PRO A 294 -14.33 12.99 15.76
N VAL A 295 -13.23 13.42 16.37
CA VAL A 295 -12.77 12.86 17.65
C VAL A 295 -13.49 13.50 18.83
N THR A 296 -13.52 12.80 19.98
CA THR A 296 -14.20 13.28 21.19
C THR A 296 -13.57 14.56 21.74
N TYR A 297 -12.23 14.62 21.77
CA TYR A 297 -11.48 15.80 22.23
C TYR A 297 -10.43 16.18 21.19
N PHE A 298 -10.47 17.45 20.77
CA PHE A 298 -9.51 18.01 19.84
C PHE A 298 -8.54 18.93 20.59
N GLU A 299 -7.27 18.56 20.62
CA GLU A 299 -6.20 19.27 21.29
C GLU A 299 -5.15 19.75 20.29
N ARG A 300 -4.43 20.83 20.61
CA ARG A 300 -3.31 21.26 19.78
C ARG A 300 -2.19 20.20 19.79
N LEU A 301 -1.71 19.81 18.61
CA LEU A 301 -0.53 18.95 18.51
C LEU A 301 0.73 19.72 18.92
N GLY A 302 1.63 19.06 19.64
CA GLY A 302 2.96 19.59 19.95
C GLY A 302 3.88 19.60 18.73
N THR A 303 4.96 20.37 18.78
CA THR A 303 5.89 20.56 17.65
C THR A 303 6.46 19.25 17.10
N GLY A 304 6.81 18.29 17.96
CA GLY A 304 7.32 16.99 17.51
C GLY A 304 6.34 16.22 16.62
N ARG A 305 5.05 16.22 16.97
CA ARG A 305 4.00 15.59 16.13
C ARG A 305 3.80 16.35 14.83
N MET A 306 3.89 17.68 14.85
CA MET A 306 3.83 18.46 13.60
C MET A 306 4.97 18.09 12.65
N ILE A 307 6.19 17.90 13.15
CA ILE A 307 7.34 17.45 12.35
C ILE A 307 7.08 16.06 11.76
N ILE A 308 6.62 15.11 12.59
CA ILE A 308 6.26 13.76 12.12
C ILE A 308 5.19 13.81 11.03
N GLY A 309 4.22 14.71 11.17
CA GLY A 309 3.14 14.89 10.19
C GLY A 309 3.66 15.42 8.86
N VAL A 310 4.61 16.36 8.90
CA VAL A 310 5.32 16.82 7.70
C VAL A 310 6.13 15.69 7.06
N ILE A 311 6.80 14.86 7.86
CA ILE A 311 7.52 13.68 7.36
C ILE A 311 6.54 12.71 6.65
N ALA A 312 5.37 12.44 7.22
CA ALA A 312 4.36 11.59 6.60
C ALA A 312 3.85 12.17 5.26
N ILE A 313 3.66 13.49 5.18
CA ILE A 313 3.30 14.18 3.92
C ILE A 313 4.43 14.06 2.88
N ILE A 314 5.70 14.19 3.29
CA ILE A 314 6.84 14.01 2.40
C ILE A 314 6.89 12.56 1.90
N ILE A 315 6.72 11.58 2.78
CA ILE A 315 6.66 10.16 2.41
C ILE A 315 5.56 9.92 1.38
N PHE A 316 4.37 10.50 1.57
CA PHE A 316 3.28 10.42 0.60
C PHE A 316 3.69 10.94 -0.77
N ILE A 317 4.21 12.18 -0.83
CA ILE A 317 4.61 12.82 -2.09
C ILE A 317 5.71 12.02 -2.79
N LEU A 318 6.69 11.53 -2.04
CA LEU A 318 7.80 10.75 -2.58
C LEU A 318 7.37 9.37 -3.08
N SER A 319 6.38 8.75 -2.44
CA SER A 319 5.91 7.39 -2.76
C SER A 319 4.77 7.36 -3.79
N PHE A 320 4.05 8.47 -3.97
CA PHE A 320 2.90 8.53 -4.87
C PHE A 320 3.35 8.45 -6.34
N THR A 321 2.72 7.53 -7.08
CA THR A 321 2.97 7.33 -8.52
C THR A 321 1.72 7.73 -9.30
N PRO A 322 1.74 8.78 -10.14
CA PRO A 322 0.58 9.18 -10.94
C PRO A 322 0.12 8.11 -11.94
N THR A 323 1.06 7.36 -12.51
CA THR A 323 0.80 6.27 -13.46
C THR A 323 1.42 4.97 -12.93
N PRO A 324 0.84 4.31 -11.90
CA PRO A 324 1.46 3.13 -11.28
C PRO A 324 1.60 1.95 -12.24
N PHE A 325 0.68 1.81 -13.19
CA PHE A 325 0.69 0.74 -14.18
C PHE A 325 0.58 1.33 -15.58
N VAL A 326 1.51 0.94 -16.44
CA VAL A 326 1.52 1.29 -17.86
C VAL A 326 1.27 0.02 -18.64
N VAL A 327 0.25 0.04 -19.50
CA VAL A 327 -0.07 -1.04 -20.43
C VAL A 327 -0.03 -0.44 -21.83
N SER A 328 0.82 -0.98 -22.70
CA SER A 328 0.87 -0.60 -24.12
C SER A 328 0.63 -1.81 -25.01
N PHE A 329 -0.15 -1.60 -26.08
CA PHE A 329 -0.50 -2.58 -27.09
C PHE A 329 0.35 -2.40 -28.34
#